data_AF-S0EW19-F1
#
_entry.id   AF-S0EW19-F1
#
_cell.length_a   1.000
_cell.length_b   1.000
_cell.length_c   1.000
_cell.angle_alpha   90.00
_cell.angle_beta   90.00
_cell.angle_gamma   90.00
#
_symmetry.space_group_name_H-M   'P 1'
#
loop_
_entity.id
_entity.type
_entity.pdbx_description
1 polymer ?
#
loop_
_entity_poly.entity_id
_entity_poly.type
_entity_poly.pdbx_seq_one_letter_code
_entity_poly.pdbx_strand_id
1 'polypeptide(L)'
;MNHFVFKTEGDWDTTTLFNNGEEFPASQLYVELHAGRNEYGEPAQGGIRLGGEIDAYVAPQDNPSARVGIFPGRLEMYFPGHSLMIENVHPAFAFEFTRVFYNGQDVTNHVVDLVVNIDAINDQVGAYITLYKAHWLGPDEVATYTIL
;
A
#
# COMPACT_ATOMS: atom_id res chain seq x y z
N MET A 1 10.89 -7.53 -12.79
CA MET A 1 10.23 -7.05 -11.55
C MET A 1 8.94 -6.42 -11.97
N ASN A 2 7.87 -6.65 -11.22
CA ASN A 2 6.56 -6.11 -11.57
C ASN A 2 6.54 -4.61 -11.30
N HIS A 3 5.84 -3.87 -12.15
CA HIS A 3 5.57 -2.45 -11.94
C HIS A 3 4.09 -2.21 -12.19
N PHE A 4 3.32 -2.25 -11.11
CA PHE A 4 1.90 -1.97 -11.14
C PHE A 4 1.64 -0.47 -10.99
N VAL A 5 0.75 0.06 -11.83
CA VAL A 5 0.28 1.45 -11.77
C VAL A 5 -1.24 1.46 -11.77
N PHE A 6 -1.82 1.78 -10.62
CA PHE A 6 -3.25 1.93 -10.41
C PHE A 6 -3.62 3.41 -10.45
N LYS A 7 -4.71 3.75 -11.15
CA LYS A 7 -5.27 5.11 -11.19
C LYS A 7 -6.78 5.05 -11.10
N THR A 8 -7.38 5.97 -10.36
CA THR A 8 -8.83 6.16 -10.31
C THR A 8 -9.17 7.63 -10.11
N GLU A 9 -10.27 8.11 -10.68
CA GLU A 9 -10.86 9.42 -10.37
C GLU A 9 -12.01 9.31 -9.33
N GLY A 10 -12.20 8.12 -8.76
CA GLY A 10 -13.24 7.84 -7.75
C GLY A 10 -14.47 7.11 -8.32
N ASP A 11 -14.41 6.66 -9.58
CA ASP A 11 -15.43 5.81 -10.19
C ASP A 11 -14.79 4.63 -10.95
N TRP A 12 -15.61 3.62 -11.27
CA TRP A 12 -15.14 2.41 -11.94
C TRP A 12 -14.72 2.64 -13.39
N ASP A 13 -15.35 3.57 -14.10
CA ASP A 13 -15.08 3.86 -15.52
C ASP A 13 -13.72 4.54 -15.73
N THR A 14 -13.23 5.26 -14.72
CA THR A 14 -11.91 5.92 -14.70
C THR A 14 -10.83 5.06 -14.02
N THR A 15 -11.21 3.92 -13.47
CA THR A 15 -10.29 3.03 -12.76
C THR A 15 -9.50 2.17 -13.72
N THR A 16 -8.18 2.26 -13.67
CA THR A 16 -7.27 1.51 -14.53
C THR A 16 -6.14 0.91 -13.72
N LEU A 17 -5.64 -0.24 -14.18
CA LEU A 17 -4.45 -0.89 -13.65
C LEU A 17 -3.56 -1.31 -14.81
N PHE A 18 -2.28 -0.96 -14.73
CA PHE A 18 -1.25 -1.37 -15.67
C PHE A 18 -0.19 -2.19 -14.95
N ASN A 19 0.39 -3.17 -15.64
CA ASN A 19 1.60 -3.87 -15.19
C ASN A 19 2.67 -3.77 -16.28
N ASN A 20 3.83 -3.20 -15.96
CA ASN A 20 4.95 -3.01 -16.90
C ASN A 20 4.56 -2.26 -18.19
N GLY A 21 3.59 -1.34 -18.11
CA GLY A 21 3.12 -0.53 -19.24
C GLY A 21 2.00 -1.16 -20.08
N GLU A 22 1.60 -2.40 -19.79
CA GLU A 22 0.45 -3.06 -20.41
C GLU A 22 -0.75 -3.02 -19.46
N GLU A 23 -1.94 -2.84 -20.01
CA GLU A 23 -3.18 -2.86 -19.21
C GLU A 23 -3.37 -4.24 -18.59
N PHE A 24 -3.71 -4.27 -17.30
CA PHE A 24 -3.94 -5.48 -16.53
C PHE A 24 -5.36 -5.46 -15.96
N PRO A 25 -6.35 -6.04 -16.67
CA PRO A 25 -7.73 -6.10 -16.19
C PRO A 25 -7.80 -6.90 -14.88
N ALA A 26 -8.12 -6.23 -13.78
CA ALA A 26 -8.18 -6.80 -12.45
C ALA A 26 -9.59 -6.71 -11.87
N SER A 27 -9.98 -7.74 -11.12
CA SER A 27 -11.17 -7.73 -10.27
C SER A 27 -10.87 -7.22 -8.86
N GLN A 28 -9.63 -7.37 -8.38
CA GLN A 28 -9.22 -6.87 -7.07
C GLN A 28 -7.77 -6.34 -7.08
N LEU A 29 -7.55 -5.21 -6.44
CA LEU A 29 -6.25 -4.77 -5.94
C LEU A 29 -6.29 -4.80 -4.40
N TYR A 30 -5.41 -5.59 -3.79
CA TYR A 30 -5.31 -5.70 -2.35
C TYR A 30 -3.89 -5.40 -1.87
N VAL A 31 -3.79 -4.57 -0.85
CA VAL A 31 -2.57 -4.31 -0.08
C VAL A 31 -2.96 -4.18 1.38
N GLU A 32 -2.28 -4.91 2.24
CA GLU A 32 -2.33 -4.76 3.68
C GLU A 32 -0.90 -4.81 4.21
N LEU A 33 -0.47 -3.74 4.87
CA LEU A 33 0.87 -3.60 5.44
C LEU A 33 0.72 -3.21 6.90
N HIS A 34 1.37 -3.97 7.77
CA HIS A 34 1.50 -3.68 9.19
C HIS A 34 2.98 -3.55 9.55
N ALA A 35 3.37 -2.41 10.13
CA ALA A 35 4.73 -2.12 10.55
C ALA A 35 4.74 -1.23 11.80
N GLY A 36 5.93 -0.79 12.23
CA GLY A 36 6.05 0.31 13.19
C GLY A 36 5.41 0.04 14.55
N ARG A 37 5.56 -1.17 15.08
CA ARG A 37 5.00 -1.58 16.38
C ARG A 37 6.08 -2.04 17.35
N ASN A 38 5.86 -1.83 18.64
CA ASN A 38 6.72 -2.35 19.70
C ASN A 38 6.41 -3.82 20.02
N GLU A 39 7.12 -4.40 21.01
CA GLU A 39 6.93 -5.78 21.45
C GLU A 39 5.52 -6.09 22.02
N TYR A 40 4.75 -5.06 22.36
CA TYR A 40 3.37 -5.16 22.85
C TYR A 40 2.32 -4.93 21.73
N GLY A 41 2.76 -4.70 20.49
CA GLY A 41 1.88 -4.43 19.35
C GLY A 41 1.39 -2.99 19.25
N GLU A 42 1.89 -2.08 20.08
CA GLU A 42 1.50 -0.68 20.08
C GLU A 42 2.31 0.10 19.02
N PRO A 43 1.71 1.11 18.35
CA PRO A 43 2.43 1.97 17.42
C PRO A 43 3.68 2.60 18.05
N ALA A 44 4.80 2.56 17.32
CA ALA A 44 6.09 3.05 17.76
C ALA A 44 6.89 3.68 16.61
N GLN A 45 7.82 4.57 16.95
CA GLN A 45 8.69 5.20 15.96
C GLN A 45 9.62 4.18 15.29
N GLY A 46 9.60 4.14 13.96
CA GLY A 46 10.57 3.36 13.17
C GLY A 46 9.98 2.68 11.93
N GLY A 47 8.64 2.56 11.85
CA GLY A 47 7.93 2.03 10.69
C GLY A 47 8.49 0.69 10.21
N ILE A 48 8.84 0.59 8.92
CA ILE A 48 9.40 -0.63 8.31
C ILE A 48 10.67 -1.14 9.04
N ARG A 49 11.47 -0.25 9.65
CA ARG A 49 12.71 -0.67 10.35
C ARG A 49 12.46 -1.48 11.62
N LEU A 50 11.26 -1.40 12.19
CA LEU A 50 10.86 -2.24 13.31
C LEU A 50 10.38 -3.63 12.86
N GLY A 51 10.44 -3.91 11.56
CA GLY A 51 9.85 -5.11 10.98
C GLY A 51 8.34 -4.96 10.78
N GLY A 52 7.73 -6.05 10.32
CA GLY A 52 6.33 -6.07 9.96
C GLY A 52 6.02 -7.13 8.92
N GLU A 53 4.82 -7.02 8.36
CA GLU A 53 4.30 -7.89 7.33
C GLU A 53 3.58 -7.08 6.26
N ILE A 54 3.50 -7.66 5.07
CA ILE A 54 2.75 -7.09 3.96
C ILE A 54 2.16 -8.24 3.14
N ASP A 55 0.86 -8.18 2.87
CA ASP A 55 0.19 -8.97 1.85
C ASP A 55 -0.23 -8.01 0.73
N ALA A 56 0.17 -8.32 -0.50
CA ALA A 56 -0.07 -7.44 -1.63
C ALA A 56 -0.22 -8.25 -2.92
N TYR A 57 -1.43 -8.22 -3.48
CA TYR A 57 -1.76 -8.98 -4.67
C TYR A 57 -2.77 -8.26 -5.56
N VAL A 58 -2.81 -8.71 -6.81
CA VAL A 58 -3.85 -8.37 -7.77
C VAL A 58 -4.57 -9.66 -8.16
N ALA A 59 -5.90 -9.63 -8.16
CA ALA A 59 -6.71 -10.70 -8.71
C ALA A 59 -7.12 -10.34 -10.15
N PRO A 60 -6.73 -11.12 -11.17
CA PRO A 60 -7.16 -10.89 -12.55
C PRO A 60 -8.68 -10.92 -12.71
N GLN A 61 -9.22 -10.19 -13.68
CA GLN A 61 -10.66 -10.18 -13.95
C GLN A 61 -11.15 -11.51 -14.56
N ASP A 62 -10.33 -12.15 -15.40
CA ASP A 62 -10.64 -13.42 -16.06
C ASP A 62 -10.56 -14.63 -15.12
N ASN A 63 -9.76 -14.52 -14.05
CA ASN A 63 -9.67 -15.51 -12.99
C ASN A 63 -9.51 -14.85 -11.60
N PRO A 64 -10.62 -14.43 -10.97
CA PRO A 64 -10.58 -13.75 -9.67
C PRO A 64 -10.09 -14.61 -8.49
N SER A 65 -10.00 -15.93 -8.66
CA SER A 65 -9.44 -16.81 -7.64
C SER A 65 -7.91 -16.86 -7.67
N ALA A 66 -7.28 -16.39 -8.74
CA ALA A 66 -5.83 -16.29 -8.83
C ALA A 66 -5.33 -15.04 -8.08
N ARG A 67 -4.25 -15.18 -7.31
CA ARG A 67 -3.55 -14.06 -6.67
C ARG A 67 -2.19 -13.87 -7.31
N VAL A 68 -1.99 -12.74 -7.96
CA VAL A 68 -0.70 -12.35 -8.54
C VAL A 68 0.01 -11.43 -7.56
N GLY A 69 1.13 -11.90 -7.00
CA GLY A 69 1.94 -11.09 -6.08
C GLY A 69 2.54 -9.87 -6.76
N ILE A 70 2.50 -8.73 -6.07
CA ILE A 70 3.04 -7.46 -6.58
C ILE A 70 4.57 -7.41 -6.40
N PHE A 71 5.06 -7.89 -5.25
CA PHE A 71 6.48 -7.82 -4.89
C PHE A 71 7.22 -9.15 -5.14
N PRO A 72 8.52 -9.12 -5.49
CA PRO A 72 9.37 -7.94 -5.64
C PRO A 72 9.04 -7.10 -6.88
N GLY A 73 8.97 -5.78 -6.67
CA GLY A 73 8.44 -4.84 -7.66
C GLY A 73 8.09 -3.49 -7.05
N ARG A 74 7.26 -2.75 -7.78
CA ARG A 74 6.73 -1.45 -7.39
C ARG A 74 5.23 -1.41 -7.67
N LEU A 75 4.49 -0.79 -6.75
CA LEU A 75 3.10 -0.41 -6.90
C LEU A 75 2.99 1.11 -6.75
N GLU A 76 2.48 1.78 -7.77
CA GLU A 76 2.10 3.19 -7.73
C GLU A 76 0.58 3.29 -7.81
N MET A 77 -0.03 4.05 -6.91
CA MET A 77 -1.47 4.23 -6.82
C MET A 77 -1.79 5.73 -6.79
N TYR A 78 -2.69 6.15 -7.67
CA TYR A 78 -3.15 7.53 -7.76
C TYR A 78 -4.65 7.57 -7.55
N PHE A 79 -5.05 8.34 -6.54
CA PHE A 79 -6.43 8.59 -6.16
C PHE A 79 -6.71 10.10 -6.24
N PRO A 80 -7.99 10.54 -6.22
CA PRO A 80 -8.31 11.96 -6.14
C PRO A 80 -7.64 12.62 -4.93
N GLY A 81 -6.68 13.52 -5.17
CA GLY A 81 -5.98 14.25 -4.11
C GLY A 81 -4.89 13.47 -3.35
N HIS A 82 -4.67 12.19 -3.68
CA HIS A 82 -3.71 11.34 -2.98
C HIS A 82 -2.85 10.51 -3.94
N SER A 83 -1.58 10.31 -3.57
CA SER A 83 -0.72 9.31 -4.22
C SER A 83 -0.03 8.43 -3.18
N LEU A 84 0.07 7.15 -3.49
CA LEU A 84 0.79 6.16 -2.72
C LEU A 84 1.77 5.43 -3.63
N MET A 85 2.97 5.17 -3.14
CA MET A 85 3.91 4.27 -3.80
C MET A 85 4.52 3.32 -2.78
N ILE A 86 4.55 2.04 -3.13
CA ILE A 86 5.24 1.01 -2.36
C ILE A 86 6.24 0.36 -3.30
N GLU A 87 7.50 0.24 -2.88
CA GLU A 87 8.51 -0.47 -3.64
C GLU A 87 9.27 -1.45 -2.74
N ASN A 88 9.48 -2.66 -3.25
CA ASN A 88 10.43 -3.61 -2.69
C ASN A 88 11.15 -4.29 -3.85
N VAL A 89 12.37 -3.83 -4.13
CA VAL A 89 13.19 -4.33 -5.25
C VAL A 89 14.21 -5.38 -4.80
N HIS A 90 14.10 -5.91 -3.59
CA HIS A 90 14.99 -6.98 -3.15
C HIS A 90 14.59 -8.29 -3.83
N PRO A 91 15.49 -9.01 -4.55
CA PRO A 91 15.13 -10.19 -5.33
C PRO A 91 14.47 -11.32 -4.53
N ALA A 92 14.82 -11.44 -3.25
CA ALA A 92 14.24 -12.43 -2.34
C ALA A 92 13.06 -11.91 -1.51
N PHE A 93 12.56 -10.70 -1.81
CA PHE A 93 11.51 -10.00 -1.05
C PHE A 93 11.78 -9.93 0.45
N ALA A 94 12.73 -9.06 0.80
CA ALA A 94 13.15 -8.82 2.17
C ALA A 94 12.42 -7.57 2.68
N PHE A 95 11.57 -7.71 3.72
CA PHE A 95 10.56 -6.71 4.12
C PHE A 95 11.17 -5.35 4.49
N GLU A 96 12.31 -5.38 5.16
CA GLU A 96 13.13 -4.21 5.55
C GLU A 96 13.58 -3.33 4.35
N PHE A 97 13.63 -3.87 3.13
CA PHE A 97 13.88 -3.11 1.90
C PHE A 97 12.61 -2.46 1.32
N THR A 98 11.45 -2.63 1.96
CA THR A 98 10.21 -1.98 1.54
C THR A 98 10.30 -0.48 1.79
N ARG A 99 9.93 0.32 0.80
CA ARG A 99 9.83 1.77 0.92
C ARG A 99 8.40 2.19 0.60
N VAL A 100 7.88 3.11 1.40
CA VAL A 100 6.52 3.62 1.30
C VAL A 100 6.57 5.13 1.15
N PHE A 101 5.89 5.64 0.13
CA PHE A 101 5.74 7.06 -0.12
C PHE A 101 4.27 7.42 -0.13
N TYR A 102 3.94 8.54 0.49
CA TYR A 102 2.60 9.12 0.51
C TYR A 102 2.67 10.58 0.09
N ASN A 103 1.90 10.96 -0.93
CA ASN A 103 1.91 12.29 -1.54
C ASN A 103 3.32 12.78 -1.91
N GLY A 104 4.16 11.87 -2.41
CA GLY A 104 5.56 12.14 -2.78
C GLY A 104 6.54 12.24 -1.61
N GLN A 105 6.09 12.15 -0.36
CA GLN A 105 6.95 12.13 0.82
C GLN A 105 7.31 10.69 1.20
N ASP A 106 8.57 10.44 1.51
CA ASP A 106 9.02 9.15 2.04
C ASP A 106 8.53 8.99 3.50
N VAL A 107 7.59 8.07 3.71
CA VAL A 107 6.98 7.76 5.01
C VAL A 107 7.39 6.38 5.51
N THR A 108 8.43 5.77 4.95
CA THR A 108 8.88 4.41 5.23
C THR A 108 9.09 4.14 6.73
N ASN A 109 9.64 5.10 7.47
CA ASN A 109 9.90 4.96 8.91
C ASN A 109 8.75 5.47 9.80
N HIS A 110 7.64 5.85 9.19
CA HIS A 110 6.47 6.41 9.84
C HIS A 110 5.23 5.52 9.64
N VAL A 111 5.21 4.66 8.63
CA VAL A 111 4.07 3.79 8.36
C VAL A 111 3.82 2.81 9.51
N VAL A 112 2.58 2.77 9.98
CA VAL A 112 2.08 1.80 10.96
C VAL A 112 1.16 0.82 10.26
N ASP A 113 0.17 1.35 9.55
CA ASP A 113 -0.77 0.57 8.75
C ASP A 113 -0.94 1.19 7.37
N LEU A 114 -1.10 0.36 6.37
CA LEU A 114 -1.58 0.76 5.05
C LEU A 114 -2.49 -0.33 4.53
N VAL A 115 -3.74 0.02 4.27
CA VAL A 115 -4.71 -0.88 3.64
C VAL A 115 -5.24 -0.23 2.38
N VAL A 116 -5.25 -0.98 1.30
CA VAL A 116 -5.90 -0.65 0.03
C VAL A 116 -6.66 -1.90 -0.38
N ASN A 117 -7.98 -1.82 -0.44
CA ASN A 117 -8.84 -2.89 -0.93
C ASN A 117 -9.82 -2.30 -1.95
N ILE A 118 -9.54 -2.55 -3.22
CA ILE A 118 -10.41 -2.19 -4.34
C ILE A 118 -10.88 -3.50 -4.95
N ASP A 119 -12.07 -3.95 -4.59
CA ASP A 119 -12.66 -5.24 -4.96
C ASP A 119 -14.00 -5.02 -5.67
N ALA A 120 -13.99 -5.21 -6.98
CA ALA A 120 -15.16 -5.03 -7.84
C ALA A 120 -16.19 -6.16 -7.71
N ILE A 121 -15.81 -7.33 -7.19
CA ILE A 121 -16.71 -8.49 -7.07
C ILE A 121 -17.57 -8.37 -5.82
N ASN A 122 -16.96 -7.95 -4.72
CA ASN A 122 -17.62 -7.81 -3.43
C ASN A 122 -18.13 -6.40 -3.14
N ASP A 123 -17.98 -5.47 -4.11
CA ASP A 123 -18.34 -4.05 -3.99
C ASP A 123 -17.68 -3.40 -2.75
N GLN A 124 -16.38 -3.66 -2.59
CA GLN A 124 -15.59 -3.09 -1.50
C GLN A 124 -14.57 -2.12 -2.07
N VAL A 125 -14.62 -0.89 -1.60
CA VAL A 125 -13.65 0.14 -1.98
C VAL A 125 -13.25 0.88 -0.71
N GLY A 126 -11.97 0.82 -0.39
CA GLY A 126 -11.43 1.53 0.76
C GLY A 126 -9.91 1.59 0.72
N ALA A 127 -9.38 2.75 1.09
CA ALA A 127 -7.94 2.93 1.25
C ALA A 127 -7.65 3.85 2.45
N TYR A 128 -6.70 3.46 3.29
CA TYR A 128 -6.20 4.31 4.36
C TYR A 128 -4.74 4.05 4.67
N ILE A 129 -4.09 5.05 5.25
CA ILE A 129 -2.73 4.94 5.78
C ILE A 129 -2.69 5.51 7.20
N THR A 130 -2.09 4.79 8.13
CA THR A 130 -1.80 5.24 9.50
C THR A 130 -0.32 5.53 9.64
N LEU A 131 0.01 6.74 10.09
CA LEU A 131 1.38 7.21 10.27
C LEU A 131 1.66 7.54 11.74
N TYR A 132 2.85 7.17 12.21
CA TYR A 132 3.42 7.56 13.49
C TYR A 132 4.33 8.78 13.33
N LYS A 133 4.06 9.81 14.12
CA LYS A 133 4.88 11.02 14.19
C LYS A 133 5.34 11.25 15.63
N ALA A 134 6.65 11.04 15.83
CA ALA A 134 7.29 11.35 17.10
C ALA A 134 7.43 12.87 17.28
N HIS A 135 7.15 13.37 18.48
CA HIS A 135 7.37 14.77 18.83
C HIS A 135 8.47 14.88 19.89
N TRP A 136 9.41 15.83 19.71
CA TRP A 136 10.40 16.13 20.76
C TRP A 136 9.72 16.72 22.00
N LEU A 137 8.73 17.59 21.79
CA LEU A 137 7.95 18.25 22.84
C LEU A 137 6.46 18.02 22.54
N GLY A 138 5.76 17.37 23.48
CA GLY A 138 4.35 17.01 23.33
C GLY A 138 4.14 15.51 23.18
N PRO A 139 2.87 15.05 23.17
CA PRO A 139 2.56 13.65 22.94
C PRO A 139 2.90 13.24 21.50
N ASP A 140 3.35 12.01 21.33
CA ASP A 140 3.46 11.39 20.02
C ASP A 140 2.09 11.30 19.36
N GLU A 141 2.07 11.39 18.03
CA GLU A 141 0.85 11.42 17.24
C GLU A 141 0.78 10.18 16.36
N VAL A 142 -0.38 9.50 16.40
CA VAL A 142 -0.75 8.46 15.45
C VAL A 142 -1.95 8.97 14.69
N ALA A 143 -1.79 9.17 13.38
CA ALA A 143 -2.81 9.74 12.52
C ALA A 143 -3.18 8.78 11.40
N THR A 144 -4.47 8.52 11.24
CA THR A 144 -5.03 7.75 10.12
C THR A 144 -5.61 8.71 9.09
N TYR A 145 -5.14 8.57 7.85
CA TYR A 145 -5.60 9.33 6.69
C TYR A 145 -6.43 8.40 5.82
N THR A 146 -7.72 8.68 5.70
CA THR A 146 -8.59 8.07 4.68
C THR A 146 -8.21 8.61 3.32
N ILE A 147 -8.00 7.71 2.37
CA ILE A 147 -7.60 8.02 0.99
C ILE A 147 -8.80 7.86 0.06
N LEU A 148 -9.58 6.80 0.27
CA LEU A 148 -10.82 6.51 -0.45
C LEU A 148 -11.80 5.77 0.46
#